data_AF-A0A2G5UA73-F1
#
_entry.id   AF-A0A2G5UA73-F1
#
_cell.length_a   1.000
_cell.length_b   1.000
_cell.length_c   1.000
_cell.angle_alpha   90.00
_cell.angle_beta   90.00
_cell.angle_gamma   90.00
#
_symmetry.space_group_name_H-M   'P 1'
#
loop_
_entity.id
_entity.type
_entity.pdbx_description
1 polymer ?
#
loop_
_entity_poly.entity_id
_entity_poly.type
_entity_poly.pdbx_seq_one_letter_code
_entity_poly.pdbx_strand_id
1 'polypeptide(L)'
;MFTTTRRRDPLFPNTFDIEEPETKRKIWYHWLNIRLRQYMILEILFFISLIMIFYKLQTLSNQNDRVLEMISSIERKVEALAARKPKEDMEKSDGAQKMKLPTEDSTHKIESTDSKTKQLKLEIENSTTLVPISKERFRLNAADFLLGASVDKYLSSRSSLNPSFGHDQTNLVLLDRPQPPADKAWCTNDKNPVLTISLAKYIKPISVSYQHSAWNVFIPSGAPKTYDVVGCFDDDCKSWEPLVLNCQYSEDESNEAEQFCNISPDLDVPLIGKVQFRFRENYGHTRKTCVNLVRVYGETRKPLKMKKHLNSEKTCADLKWYYHNSYIKYAWTDKNCSILYENECCSECPECCQECLIHDYNGATFIFYCFWVLLASLLLLHIYLFIRYPAYRRWCRE
;
A
#
# COMPACT_ATOMS: atom_id res chain seq x y z
N MET A 1 -29.89 -65.22 -75.14
CA MET A 1 -28.55 -64.62 -75.00
C MET A 1 -28.77 -63.16 -74.59
N PHE A 2 -28.50 -62.83 -73.31
CA PHE A 2 -28.60 -61.51 -72.63
C PHE A 2 -29.91 -60.72 -72.79
N THR A 3 -30.98 -60.93 -72.01
CA THR A 3 -31.29 -60.48 -70.62
C THR A 3 -30.87 -59.06 -70.23
N THR A 4 -31.84 -58.18 -70.02
CA THR A 4 -32.01 -57.42 -68.75
C THR A 4 -33.43 -56.84 -68.69
N THR A 5 -34.23 -57.42 -67.80
CA THR A 5 -35.59 -57.02 -67.46
C THR A 5 -35.56 -55.87 -66.46
N ARG A 6 -36.38 -54.85 -66.74
CA ARG A 6 -36.66 -53.67 -65.92
C ARG A 6 -37.17 -54.08 -64.53
N ARG A 7 -36.29 -54.01 -63.53
CA ARG A 7 -36.63 -54.23 -62.11
C ARG A 7 -37.43 -53.03 -61.62
N ARG A 8 -38.66 -53.27 -61.17
CA ARG A 8 -39.44 -52.32 -60.35
C ARG A 8 -38.76 -52.25 -58.99
N ASP A 9 -38.25 -51.07 -58.64
CA ASP A 9 -37.79 -50.78 -57.29
C ASP A 9 -38.99 -50.82 -56.33
N PRO A 10 -38.93 -51.56 -55.22
CA PRO A 10 -39.93 -51.45 -54.17
C PRO A 10 -39.74 -50.11 -53.47
N LEU A 11 -40.87 -49.40 -53.26
CA LEU A 11 -40.96 -48.22 -52.42
C LEU A 11 -40.19 -48.43 -51.11
N PHE A 12 -39.32 -47.47 -50.79
CA PHE A 12 -38.79 -47.26 -49.45
C PHE A 12 -39.96 -47.28 -48.45
N PRO A 13 -39.93 -48.11 -47.40
CA PRO A 13 -40.84 -47.93 -46.28
C PRO A 13 -40.39 -46.67 -45.55
N ASN A 14 -41.09 -45.56 -45.77
CA ASN A 14 -41.08 -44.43 -44.86
C ASN A 14 -41.86 -44.83 -43.59
N THR A 15 -41.25 -45.69 -42.79
CA THR A 15 -41.53 -45.79 -41.37
C THR A 15 -40.24 -45.40 -40.68
N PHE A 16 -40.06 -44.08 -40.53
CA PHE A 16 -39.35 -43.58 -39.36
C PHE A 16 -40.17 -44.09 -38.18
N ASP A 17 -39.76 -45.23 -37.61
CA ASP A 17 -40.18 -45.63 -36.28
C ASP A 17 -39.60 -44.58 -35.32
N ILE A 18 -40.30 -43.45 -35.24
CA ILE A 18 -40.25 -42.59 -34.09
C ILE A 18 -40.86 -43.45 -33.00
N GLU A 19 -40.00 -44.16 -32.27
CA GLU A 19 -40.34 -44.85 -31.04
C GLU A 19 -41.15 -43.87 -30.19
N GLU A 20 -42.46 -44.08 -30.16
CA GLU A 20 -43.40 -43.23 -29.46
C GLU A 20 -42.97 -43.27 -27.98
N PRO A 21 -42.63 -42.12 -27.36
CA PRO A 21 -41.99 -42.13 -26.06
C PRO A 21 -42.97 -42.67 -25.02
N GLU A 22 -42.80 -43.95 -24.69
CA GLU A 22 -43.49 -44.59 -23.59
C GLU A 22 -43.22 -43.78 -22.32
N THR A 23 -44.28 -43.11 -21.86
CA THR A 23 -44.41 -42.25 -20.67
C THR A 23 -44.00 -40.77 -20.83
N LYS A 24 -44.97 -39.88 -20.49
CA LYS A 24 -44.82 -38.41 -20.34
C LYS A 24 -43.58 -37.99 -19.54
N ARG A 25 -43.06 -38.88 -18.70
CA ARG A 25 -41.88 -38.70 -17.86
C ARG A 25 -40.58 -38.54 -18.68
N LYS A 26 -40.44 -39.25 -19.81
CA LYS A 26 -39.23 -39.24 -20.66
C LYS A 26 -39.11 -37.92 -21.44
N ILE A 27 -40.22 -37.44 -22.01
CA ILE A 27 -40.31 -36.13 -22.69
C ILE A 27 -39.99 -34.98 -21.72
N TRP A 28 -40.56 -35.03 -20.51
CA TRP A 28 -40.38 -33.96 -19.53
C TRP A 28 -38.96 -33.90 -18.97
N TYR A 29 -38.34 -35.06 -18.71
CA TYR A 29 -36.94 -35.12 -18.27
C TYR A 29 -36.00 -34.55 -19.34
N HIS A 30 -36.28 -34.83 -20.62
CA HIS A 30 -35.51 -34.29 -21.73
C HIS A 30 -35.65 -32.76 -21.83
N TRP A 31 -36.88 -32.23 -21.70
CA TRP A 31 -37.16 -30.79 -21.71
C TRP A 31 -36.53 -30.05 -20.52
N LEU A 32 -36.62 -30.61 -19.31
CA LEU A 32 -36.00 -30.05 -18.10
C LEU A 32 -34.48 -30.01 -18.21
N ASN A 33 -33.86 -31.07 -18.74
CA ASN A 33 -32.41 -31.16 -18.91
C ASN A 33 -31.91 -30.11 -19.92
N ILE A 34 -32.69 -29.84 -20.98
CA ILE A 34 -32.38 -28.78 -21.95
C ILE A 34 -32.47 -27.39 -21.30
N ARG A 35 -33.54 -27.10 -20.53
CA ARG A 35 -33.69 -25.80 -19.86
C ARG A 35 -32.63 -25.56 -18.79
N LEU A 36 -32.36 -26.54 -17.93
CA LEU A 36 -31.33 -26.43 -16.90
C LEU A 36 -29.95 -26.20 -17.53
N ARG A 37 -29.64 -26.88 -18.64
CA ARG A 37 -28.37 -26.70 -19.35
C ARG A 37 -28.25 -25.30 -19.96
N GLN A 38 -29.32 -24.74 -20.53
CA GLN A 38 -29.30 -23.38 -21.09
C GLN A 38 -29.16 -22.29 -20.03
N TYR A 39 -29.91 -22.37 -18.92
CA TYR A 39 -29.80 -21.39 -17.83
C TYR A 39 -28.44 -21.46 -17.14
N MET A 40 -27.91 -22.67 -16.91
CA MET A 40 -26.55 -22.86 -16.34
C MET A 40 -25.46 -22.29 -17.26
N ILE A 41 -25.57 -22.46 -18.58
CA ILE A 41 -24.61 -21.88 -19.54
C ILE A 41 -24.70 -20.35 -19.53
N LEU A 42 -25.90 -19.78 -19.52
CA LEU A 42 -26.10 -18.33 -19.47
C LEU A 42 -25.59 -17.71 -18.15
N GLU A 43 -25.85 -18.36 -17.02
CA GLU A 43 -25.33 -17.93 -15.71
C GLU A 43 -23.79 -18.02 -15.67
N ILE A 44 -23.19 -19.11 -16.18
CA ILE A 44 -21.73 -19.23 -16.30
C ILE A 44 -21.16 -18.12 -17.20
N LEU A 45 -21.76 -17.86 -18.36
CA LEU A 45 -21.33 -16.78 -19.26
C LEU A 45 -21.50 -15.39 -18.62
N PHE A 46 -22.54 -15.20 -17.82
CA PHE A 46 -22.76 -13.98 -17.05
C PHE A 46 -21.67 -13.80 -15.98
N PHE A 47 -21.32 -14.84 -15.22
CA PHE A 47 -20.21 -14.80 -14.27
C PHE A 47 -18.86 -14.56 -14.95
N ILE A 48 -18.58 -15.20 -16.09
CA ILE A 48 -17.38 -14.95 -16.89
C ILE A 48 -17.34 -13.48 -17.35
N SER A 49 -18.47 -12.96 -17.79
CA SER A 49 -18.59 -11.55 -18.23
C SER A 49 -18.38 -10.59 -17.07
N LEU A 50 -18.94 -10.88 -15.88
CA LEU A 50 -18.69 -10.11 -14.66
C LEU A 50 -17.21 -10.13 -14.28
N ILE A 51 -16.55 -11.30 -14.29
CA ILE A 51 -15.11 -11.42 -14.01
C ILE A 51 -14.29 -10.59 -15.01
N MET A 52 -14.64 -10.62 -16.30
CA MET A 52 -13.96 -9.82 -17.33
C MET A 52 -14.20 -8.31 -17.15
N ILE A 53 -15.40 -7.90 -16.74
CA ILE A 53 -15.74 -6.51 -16.43
C ILE A 53 -14.99 -6.04 -15.18
N PHE A 54 -14.94 -6.85 -14.11
CA PHE A 54 -14.15 -6.55 -12.92
C PHE A 54 -12.65 -6.44 -13.24
N TYR A 55 -12.12 -7.33 -14.08
CA TYR A 55 -10.74 -7.28 -14.56
C TYR A 55 -10.45 -5.97 -15.32
N LYS A 56 -11.39 -5.54 -16.20
CA LYS A 56 -11.29 -4.27 -16.93
C LYS A 56 -11.43 -3.05 -16.03
N LEU A 57 -12.34 -3.07 -15.06
CA LEU A 57 -12.49 -1.98 -14.08
C LEU A 57 -11.24 -1.82 -13.22
N GLN A 58 -10.63 -2.93 -12.80
CA GLN A 58 -9.44 -2.91 -11.96
C GLN A 58 -8.20 -2.45 -12.73
N THR A 59 -8.04 -2.87 -14.00
CA THR A 59 -6.99 -2.34 -14.87
C THR A 59 -7.18 -0.86 -15.20
N LEU A 60 -8.42 -0.41 -15.41
CA LEU A 60 -8.73 1.02 -15.59
C LEU A 60 -8.50 1.84 -14.32
N SER A 61 -8.82 1.30 -13.13
CA SER A 61 -8.51 1.95 -11.85
C SER A 61 -7.01 2.17 -11.69
N ASN A 62 -6.20 1.14 -11.95
CA ASN A 62 -4.75 1.23 -11.84
C ASN A 62 -4.13 2.21 -12.87
N GLN A 63 -4.71 2.29 -14.07
CA GLN A 63 -4.34 3.31 -15.06
C GLN A 63 -4.74 4.71 -14.57
N ASN A 64 -5.92 4.85 -13.96
CA ASN A 64 -6.39 6.11 -13.40
C ASN A 64 -5.54 6.57 -12.22
N ASP A 65 -5.03 5.67 -11.37
CA ASP A 65 -4.14 6.02 -10.26
C ASP A 65 -2.81 6.60 -10.78
N ARG A 66 -2.23 6.00 -11.82
CA ARG A 66 -1.05 6.53 -12.53
C ARG A 66 -1.32 7.86 -13.23
N VAL A 67 -2.52 8.03 -13.78
CA VAL A 67 -2.95 9.30 -14.40
C VAL A 67 -3.19 10.36 -13.32
N LEU A 68 -3.74 10.01 -12.16
CA LEU A 68 -3.93 10.91 -11.02
C LEU A 68 -2.58 11.34 -10.43
N GLU A 69 -1.59 10.45 -10.39
CA GLU A 69 -0.21 10.76 -10.03
C GLU A 69 0.42 11.75 -11.03
N MET A 70 0.24 11.52 -12.34
CA MET A 70 0.67 12.48 -13.37
C MET A 70 -0.08 13.81 -13.28
N ILE A 71 -1.38 13.82 -13.01
CA ILE A 71 -2.20 15.02 -12.85
C ILE A 71 -1.75 15.80 -11.61
N SER A 72 -1.51 15.15 -10.47
CA SER A 72 -1.01 15.83 -9.26
C SER A 72 0.40 16.40 -9.46
N SER A 73 1.25 15.71 -10.23
CA SER A 73 2.55 16.23 -10.66
C SER A 73 2.43 17.44 -11.59
N ILE A 74 1.47 17.42 -12.52
CA ILE A 74 1.15 18.55 -13.42
C ILE A 74 0.55 19.71 -12.64
N GLU A 75 -0.40 19.47 -11.74
CA GLU A 75 -1.04 20.46 -10.89
C GLU A 75 0.01 21.17 -10.02
N ARG A 76 0.94 20.43 -9.40
CA ARG A 76 2.10 21.01 -8.70
C ARG A 76 2.99 21.88 -9.60
N LYS A 77 3.22 21.46 -10.85
CA LYS A 77 3.98 22.27 -11.83
C LYS A 77 3.21 23.52 -12.26
N VAL A 78 1.90 23.44 -12.39
CA VAL A 78 1.02 24.56 -12.74
C VAL A 78 0.92 25.54 -11.57
N GLU A 79 0.83 25.07 -10.33
CA GLU A 79 0.88 25.89 -9.12
C GLU A 79 2.23 26.59 -8.97
N ALA A 80 3.35 25.88 -9.22
CA ALA A 80 4.68 26.48 -9.25
C ALA A 80 4.84 27.54 -10.35
N LEU A 81 4.19 27.36 -11.51
CA LEU A 81 4.15 28.35 -12.59
C LEU A 81 3.21 29.52 -12.27
N ALA A 82 2.09 29.28 -11.57
CA ALA A 82 1.15 30.31 -11.15
C ALA A 82 1.72 31.19 -10.03
N ALA A 83 2.51 30.61 -9.12
CA ALA A 83 3.31 31.31 -8.12
C ALA A 83 4.43 32.17 -8.75
N ARG A 84 4.78 31.92 -10.02
CA ARG A 84 5.80 32.65 -10.79
C ARG A 84 5.25 33.82 -11.62
N LYS A 85 4.00 34.27 -11.41
CA LYS A 85 3.52 35.49 -12.10
C LYS A 85 4.45 36.69 -11.79
N PRO A 86 4.84 37.50 -12.79
CA PRO A 86 5.74 38.62 -12.56
C PRO A 86 5.03 39.71 -11.78
N LYS A 87 5.60 40.12 -10.65
CA LYS A 87 5.49 41.51 -10.21
C LYS A 87 6.44 42.33 -11.09
N GLU A 88 5.89 43.45 -11.56
CA GLU A 88 6.54 44.63 -12.16
C GLU A 88 6.77 44.63 -13.68
N ASP A 89 5.95 45.47 -14.32
CA ASP A 89 6.25 46.22 -15.53
C ASP A 89 7.31 47.32 -15.26
N MET A 90 8.05 47.65 -16.32
CA MET A 90 8.90 48.83 -16.55
C MET A 90 10.28 48.89 -15.88
N GLU A 91 11.33 48.48 -16.61
CA GLU A 91 12.22 49.44 -17.28
C GLU A 91 13.13 48.78 -18.33
N LYS A 92 13.35 49.51 -19.43
CA LYS A 92 14.22 49.20 -20.57
C LYS A 92 15.69 49.04 -20.13
N SER A 93 16.43 48.15 -20.78
CA SER A 93 17.45 48.53 -21.78
C SER A 93 18.25 47.33 -22.30
N ASP A 94 18.59 47.46 -23.58
CA ASP A 94 19.47 46.68 -24.47
C ASP A 94 20.53 45.74 -23.88
N GLY A 95 20.78 44.65 -24.63
CA GLY A 95 22.07 43.97 -24.58
C GLY A 95 22.07 42.56 -25.16
N ALA A 96 22.07 42.44 -26.49
CA ALA A 96 22.34 41.18 -27.17
C ALA A 96 23.79 40.72 -26.91
N GLN A 97 23.97 39.52 -26.34
CA GLN A 97 25.20 38.73 -26.52
C GLN A 97 24.88 37.23 -26.58
N LYS A 98 25.07 36.68 -27.78
CA LYS A 98 25.34 35.25 -28.03
C LYS A 98 26.66 34.88 -27.34
N MET A 99 26.74 33.74 -26.64
CA MET A 99 27.88 32.81 -26.78
C MET A 99 27.69 31.53 -25.91
N LYS A 100 27.67 30.38 -26.61
CA LYS A 100 28.28 29.08 -26.29
C LYS A 100 27.81 28.23 -25.09
N LEU A 101 27.19 27.12 -25.48
CA LEU A 101 27.34 25.77 -24.95
C LEU A 101 28.83 25.36 -24.85
N PRO A 102 29.24 24.68 -23.76
CA PRO A 102 30.35 23.73 -23.81
C PRO A 102 29.84 22.31 -23.55
N THR A 103 30.03 21.46 -24.56
CA THR A 103 30.22 20.03 -24.38
C THR A 103 31.72 19.83 -24.12
N GLU A 104 32.11 19.25 -22.99
CA GLU A 104 33.32 18.43 -22.95
C GLU A 104 33.21 17.32 -21.90
N ASP A 105 33.56 16.15 -22.40
CA ASP A 105 33.70 14.84 -21.80
C ASP A 105 34.79 14.84 -20.71
N SER A 106 34.49 14.26 -19.54
CA SER A 106 35.55 13.67 -18.73
C SER A 106 35.01 12.51 -17.90
N THR A 107 35.53 11.34 -18.26
CA THR A 107 35.36 10.08 -17.57
C THR A 107 36.05 10.14 -16.22
N HIS A 108 35.31 10.02 -15.11
CA HIS A 108 35.89 9.74 -13.79
C HIS A 108 35.28 8.46 -13.22
N LYS A 109 36.05 7.36 -13.35
CA LYS A 109 35.97 6.21 -12.45
C LYS A 109 36.29 6.69 -11.04
N ILE A 110 35.41 6.43 -10.09
CA ILE A 110 35.73 6.49 -8.66
C ILE A 110 35.56 5.08 -8.11
N GLU A 111 36.69 4.53 -7.69
CA GLU A 111 36.86 3.23 -7.06
C GLU A 111 36.16 3.14 -5.71
N SER A 112 35.69 1.93 -5.44
CA SER A 112 35.12 1.43 -4.20
C SER A 112 36.04 1.69 -2.99
N THR A 113 35.53 2.42 -2.00
CA THR A 113 36.18 2.59 -0.70
C THR A 113 35.86 1.39 0.20
N ASP A 114 36.57 0.27 -0.01
CA ASP A 114 36.47 -0.95 0.81
C ASP A 114 37.72 -1.22 1.68
N SER A 115 38.60 -0.22 1.83
CA SER A 115 39.90 -0.39 2.53
C SER A 115 39.98 0.24 3.92
N LYS A 116 39.03 1.07 4.35
CA LYS A 116 39.08 1.75 5.67
C LYS A 116 38.63 0.88 6.86
N THR A 117 37.94 -0.23 6.63
CA THR A 117 37.41 -1.09 7.71
C THR A 117 38.45 -2.05 8.30
N LYS A 118 39.58 -2.27 7.60
CA LYS A 118 40.65 -3.18 8.07
C LYS A 118 41.72 -2.50 8.92
N GLN A 119 41.94 -1.19 8.76
CA GLN A 119 42.92 -0.46 9.58
C GLN A 119 42.39 -0.15 10.99
N LEU A 120 41.08 0.07 11.16
CA LEU A 120 40.49 0.32 12.48
C LEU A 120 40.56 -0.91 13.42
N LYS A 121 40.73 -2.12 12.86
CA LYS A 121 40.71 -3.38 13.62
C LYS A 121 42.06 -3.75 14.24
N LEU A 122 43.15 -3.08 13.86
CA LEU A 122 44.52 -3.41 14.31
C LEU A 122 45.05 -2.45 15.39
N GLU A 123 44.42 -1.29 15.60
CA GLU A 123 44.88 -0.31 16.61
C GLU A 123 44.23 -0.46 17.99
N ILE A 124 43.20 -1.30 18.13
CA ILE A 124 42.48 -1.49 19.40
C ILE A 124 43.22 -2.45 20.36
N GLU A 125 44.21 -3.21 19.90
CA GLU A 125 44.90 -4.21 20.74
C GLU A 125 46.01 -3.67 21.65
N ASN A 126 46.46 -2.41 21.51
CA ASN A 126 47.67 -1.93 22.20
C ASN A 126 47.54 -0.61 23.00
N SER A 127 46.41 -0.36 23.66
CA SER A 127 46.34 0.68 24.70
C SER A 127 45.41 0.28 25.84
N THR A 128 45.98 -0.44 26.81
CA THR A 128 45.34 -0.71 28.10
C THR A 128 45.43 0.56 28.96
N THR A 129 44.50 1.49 28.74
CA THR A 129 44.13 2.49 29.75
C THR A 129 42.64 2.33 30.03
N LEU A 130 42.31 2.00 31.29
CA LEU A 130 40.94 1.83 31.77
C LEU A 130 40.21 3.19 31.77
N VAL A 131 39.75 3.62 30.60
CA VAL A 131 38.72 4.65 30.46
C VAL A 131 37.38 3.96 30.74
N PRO A 132 36.48 4.50 31.59
CA PRO A 132 35.20 3.86 31.84
C PRO A 132 34.44 3.81 30.51
N ILE A 133 34.12 2.60 30.07
CA ILE A 133 33.30 2.34 28.89
C ILE A 133 32.02 3.16 29.06
N SER A 134 31.90 4.22 28.27
CA SER A 134 30.66 4.97 28.09
C SER A 134 29.55 3.94 27.84
N LYS A 135 28.50 3.95 28.67
CA LYS A 135 27.31 3.12 28.45
C LYS A 135 26.70 3.56 27.12
N GLU A 136 27.10 2.93 26.03
CA GLU A 136 26.63 3.23 24.68
C GLU A 136 25.10 3.20 24.68
N ARG A 137 24.50 4.37 24.48
CA ARG A 137 23.06 4.53 24.45
C ARG A 137 22.63 4.48 22.99
N PHE A 138 21.76 3.54 22.66
CA PHE A 138 21.28 3.37 21.29
C PHE A 138 20.08 4.28 21.08
N ARG A 139 20.16 5.14 20.07
CA ARG A 139 19.02 5.93 19.60
C ARG A 139 18.03 4.99 18.91
N LEU A 140 16.77 5.08 19.30
CA LEU A 140 15.68 4.27 18.78
C LEU A 140 14.55 5.18 18.30
N ASN A 141 14.03 4.93 17.10
CA ASN A 141 12.71 5.43 16.71
C ASN A 141 11.62 4.57 17.34
N ALA A 142 11.05 5.00 18.46
CA ALA A 142 9.99 4.26 19.15
C ALA A 142 8.63 4.37 18.46
N ALA A 143 8.49 5.24 17.46
CA ALA A 143 7.30 5.37 16.64
C ALA A 143 7.33 4.46 15.41
N ASP A 144 8.35 3.62 15.23
CA ASP A 144 8.44 2.71 14.07
C ASP A 144 7.37 1.61 14.12
N PHE A 145 6.56 1.56 13.07
CA PHE A 145 5.53 0.53 12.87
C PHE A 145 6.09 -0.89 12.91
N LEU A 146 7.27 -1.12 12.34
CA LEU A 146 7.91 -2.44 12.30
C LEU A 146 8.36 -2.92 13.69
N LEU A 147 8.50 -2.00 14.65
CA LEU A 147 8.77 -2.32 16.04
C LEU A 147 7.49 -2.52 16.88
N GLY A 148 6.32 -2.33 16.27
CA GLY A 148 5.01 -2.48 16.90
C GLY A 148 4.33 -1.17 17.30
N ALA A 149 4.84 -0.01 16.86
CA ALA A 149 4.13 1.25 17.04
C ALA A 149 2.86 1.28 16.18
N SER A 150 1.87 2.06 16.59
CA SER A 150 0.61 2.18 15.84
C SER A 150 -0.07 3.53 16.06
N VAL A 151 -0.83 3.96 15.06
CA VAL A 151 -1.68 5.14 15.16
C VAL A 151 -2.96 4.79 15.91
N ASP A 152 -3.26 5.55 16.95
CA ASP A 152 -4.52 5.45 17.69
C ASP A 152 -5.61 6.20 16.90
N LYS A 153 -6.46 5.44 16.24
CA LYS A 153 -7.47 5.95 15.31
C LYS A 153 -8.59 6.72 16.00
N TYR A 154 -8.88 6.40 17.26
CA TYR A 154 -9.97 7.03 18.00
C TYR A 154 -9.56 8.37 18.58
N LEU A 155 -8.26 8.54 18.86
CA LEU A 155 -7.67 9.79 19.35
C LEU A 155 -7.00 10.61 18.24
N SER A 156 -7.01 10.13 17.00
CA SER A 156 -6.49 10.86 15.84
C SER A 156 -7.62 11.46 15.02
N SER A 157 -7.33 12.56 14.34
CA SER A 157 -8.16 13.10 13.27
C SER A 157 -8.40 12.08 12.18
N ARG A 158 -9.54 12.21 11.48
CA ARG A 158 -9.91 11.27 10.43
C ARG A 158 -8.94 11.38 9.25
N SER A 159 -8.40 10.24 8.82
CA SER A 159 -7.38 10.16 7.78
C SER A 159 -7.92 9.71 6.42
N SER A 160 -7.32 10.21 5.34
CA SER A 160 -7.45 9.63 3.99
C SER A 160 -6.89 8.22 3.89
N LEU A 161 -5.94 7.86 4.75
CA LEU A 161 -5.39 6.49 4.84
C LEU A 161 -6.30 5.53 5.62
N ASN A 162 -7.37 6.03 6.24
CA ASN A 162 -8.42 5.21 6.84
C ASN A 162 -9.75 5.44 6.11
N PRO A 163 -9.88 4.99 4.85
CA PRO A 163 -11.10 5.18 4.10
C PRO A 163 -12.25 4.34 4.67
N SER A 164 -13.49 4.79 4.46
CA SER A 164 -14.68 4.01 4.84
C SER A 164 -14.82 2.69 4.07
N PHE A 165 -14.13 2.56 2.95
CA PHE A 165 -14.08 1.37 2.12
C PHE A 165 -12.63 1.12 1.71
N GLY A 166 -12.11 -0.08 1.97
CA GLY A 166 -10.71 -0.44 1.75
C GLY A 166 -9.97 -0.77 3.04
N HIS A 167 -8.68 -1.06 2.91
CA HIS A 167 -7.82 -1.37 4.05
C HIS A 167 -7.33 -0.10 4.73
N ASP A 168 -7.22 -0.16 6.05
CA ASP A 168 -6.60 0.92 6.81
C ASP A 168 -5.08 0.92 6.61
N GLN A 169 -4.58 2.05 6.13
CA GLN A 169 -3.18 2.33 5.82
C GLN A 169 -2.57 3.40 6.73
N THR A 170 -3.25 3.79 7.81
CA THR A 170 -2.88 4.93 8.67
C THR A 170 -1.47 4.80 9.23
N ASN A 171 -1.02 3.58 9.54
CA ASN A 171 0.32 3.37 10.10
C ASN A 171 1.45 3.58 9.06
N LEU A 172 1.17 3.88 7.79
CA LEU A 172 2.22 4.16 6.80
C LEU A 172 3.00 5.43 7.17
N VAL A 173 2.37 6.34 7.93
CA VAL A 173 3.02 7.53 8.49
C VAL A 173 4.07 7.21 9.56
N LEU A 174 4.12 5.96 10.02
CA LEU A 174 5.02 5.43 11.05
C LEU A 174 6.00 4.40 10.52
N LEU A 175 5.87 4.00 9.25
CA LEU A 175 6.74 3.00 8.64
C LEU A 175 8.13 3.63 8.41
N ASP A 176 9.13 3.20 9.18
CA ASP A 176 10.45 3.79 9.11
C ASP A 176 11.15 3.46 7.79
N ARG A 177 11.41 4.49 6.99
CA ARG A 177 12.00 4.37 5.65
C ARG A 177 12.82 5.61 5.29
N PRO A 178 13.91 5.47 4.50
CA PRO A 178 14.76 6.59 4.14
C PRO A 178 14.04 7.74 3.44
N GLN A 179 13.05 7.42 2.58
CA GLN A 179 12.21 8.41 1.92
C GLN A 179 10.76 7.92 1.86
N PRO A 180 9.78 8.72 2.30
CA PRO A 180 8.37 8.35 2.17
C PRO A 180 7.81 8.68 0.78
N PRO A 181 7.04 7.77 0.14
CA PRO A 181 6.18 8.09 -1.00
C PRO A 181 5.25 9.28 -0.77
N ALA A 182 5.05 10.05 -1.84
CA ALA A 182 4.22 11.24 -1.83
C ALA A 182 2.72 10.92 -1.73
N ASP A 183 2.27 9.80 -2.32
CA ASP A 183 0.88 9.37 -2.40
C ASP A 183 0.40 8.61 -1.14
N LYS A 184 1.31 8.31 -0.20
CA LYS A 184 1.02 7.55 1.03
C LYS A 184 1.03 8.41 2.30
N ALA A 185 0.66 9.68 2.18
CA ALA A 185 0.58 10.59 3.33
C ALA A 185 -0.72 10.41 4.13
N TRP A 186 -0.61 10.48 5.46
CA TRP A 186 -1.77 10.60 6.35
C TRP A 186 -2.35 12.00 6.18
N CYS A 187 -3.54 12.12 5.59
CA CYS A 187 -4.15 13.43 5.38
C CYS A 187 -5.50 13.59 6.07
N THR A 188 -5.76 14.78 6.61
CA THR A 188 -7.04 15.13 7.22
C THR A 188 -7.51 16.51 6.79
N ASN A 189 -8.82 16.74 6.83
CA ASN A 189 -9.44 18.05 6.60
C ASN A 189 -9.91 18.71 7.91
N ASP A 190 -9.56 18.12 9.06
CA ASP A 190 -9.93 18.65 10.36
C ASP A 190 -9.24 20.00 10.60
N LYS A 191 -9.97 20.95 11.21
CA LYS A 191 -9.43 22.29 11.48
C LYS A 191 -8.22 22.26 12.44
N ASN A 192 -8.21 21.32 13.38
CA ASN A 192 -7.12 21.10 14.33
C ASN A 192 -6.64 19.66 14.19
N PRO A 193 -5.78 19.36 13.20
CA PRO A 193 -5.29 18.00 12.96
C PRO A 193 -4.51 17.44 14.15
N VAL A 194 -4.90 16.26 14.62
CA VAL A 194 -4.19 15.52 15.67
C VAL A 194 -3.84 14.13 15.16
N LEU A 195 -2.57 13.74 15.33
CA LEU A 195 -2.09 12.38 15.08
C LEU A 195 -1.58 11.79 16.40
N THR A 196 -2.31 10.81 16.93
CA THR A 196 -1.98 10.11 18.16
C THR A 196 -1.25 8.81 17.86
N ILE A 197 -0.11 8.58 18.49
CA ILE A 197 0.75 7.43 18.24
C ILE A 197 0.99 6.69 19.54
N SER A 198 0.64 5.40 19.56
CA SER A 198 1.11 4.46 20.58
C SER A 198 2.49 3.97 20.17
N LEU A 199 3.49 4.29 20.98
CA LEU A 199 4.88 3.92 20.73
C LEU A 199 5.09 2.42 20.94
N ALA A 200 6.01 1.84 20.18
CA ALA A 200 6.43 0.45 20.31
C ALA A 200 6.94 0.13 21.72
N LYS A 201 7.51 1.15 22.40
CA LYS A 201 8.04 1.05 23.76
C LYS A 201 7.87 2.35 24.51
N TYR A 202 7.75 2.22 25.83
CA TYR A 202 7.91 3.31 26.76
C TYR A 202 9.36 3.81 26.73
N ILE A 203 9.55 5.09 26.37
CA ILE A 203 10.86 5.73 26.26
C ILE A 203 10.87 7.09 26.95
N LYS A 204 12.05 7.59 27.33
CA LYS A 204 12.25 9.02 27.57
C LYS A 204 12.54 9.67 26.22
N PRO A 205 11.63 10.48 25.65
CA PRO A 205 11.84 11.09 24.34
C PRO A 205 12.98 12.11 24.39
N ILE A 206 13.82 12.13 23.37
CA ILE A 206 14.94 13.08 23.22
C ILE A 206 14.73 14.06 22.06
N SER A 207 14.03 13.62 21.02
CA SER A 207 13.68 14.45 19.88
C SER A 207 12.55 13.80 19.10
N VAL A 208 11.87 14.61 18.32
CA VAL A 208 10.95 14.14 17.27
C VAL A 208 11.49 14.60 15.93
N SER A 209 11.08 13.95 14.87
CA SER A 209 11.33 14.46 13.52
C SER A 209 10.10 14.34 12.65
N TYR A 210 10.07 15.21 11.66
CA TYR A 210 9.13 15.15 10.57
C TYR A 210 9.90 15.10 9.26
N GLN A 211 9.49 14.19 8.38
CA GLN A 211 10.04 14.05 7.05
C GLN A 211 8.91 14.08 6.02
N HIS A 212 9.04 14.99 5.05
CA HIS A 212 8.17 15.02 3.89
C HIS A 212 8.72 14.11 2.77
N SER A 213 7.87 13.65 1.85
CA SER A 213 8.34 13.04 0.59
C SER A 213 9.24 14.02 -0.16
N ALA A 214 10.25 13.54 -0.90
CA ALA A 214 11.17 14.40 -1.63
C ALA A 214 10.44 15.50 -2.42
N TRP A 215 10.88 16.75 -2.24
CA TRP A 215 10.37 17.92 -2.93
C TRP A 215 11.55 18.71 -3.50
N ASN A 216 11.51 19.01 -4.80
CA ASN A 216 12.68 19.54 -5.52
C ASN A 216 12.80 21.07 -5.49
N VAL A 217 11.71 21.78 -5.16
CA VAL A 217 11.67 23.25 -5.27
C VAL A 217 10.79 23.90 -4.21
N PHE A 218 9.63 23.32 -3.89
CA PHE A 218 8.68 23.89 -2.92
C PHE A 218 8.04 22.83 -2.05
N ILE A 219 7.88 23.15 -0.77
CA ILE A 219 7.09 22.35 0.18
C ILE A 219 5.61 22.38 -0.24
N PRO A 220 4.92 21.22 -0.30
CA PRO A 220 3.49 21.19 -0.59
C PRO A 220 2.66 22.01 0.38
N SER A 221 1.63 22.66 -0.15
CA SER A 221 0.71 23.51 0.60
C SER A 221 0.03 22.77 1.78
N GLY A 222 -0.27 21.48 1.61
CA GLY A 222 -0.82 20.62 2.64
C GLY A 222 0.18 20.11 3.69
N ALA A 223 1.49 20.32 3.52
CA ALA A 223 2.48 19.88 4.49
C ALA A 223 2.37 20.70 5.79
N PRO A 224 2.58 20.09 6.97
CA PRO A 224 2.70 20.85 8.21
C PRO A 224 3.86 21.84 8.16
N LYS A 225 3.58 23.05 8.62
CA LYS A 225 4.56 24.12 8.79
C LYS A 225 4.95 24.25 10.25
N THR A 226 3.98 24.23 11.16
CA THR A 226 4.21 24.27 12.61
C THR A 226 3.40 23.22 13.33
N TYR A 227 4.01 22.58 14.34
CA TYR A 227 3.36 21.55 15.14
C TYR A 227 3.91 21.49 16.56
N ASP A 228 3.09 21.00 17.48
CA ASP A 228 3.48 20.67 18.84
C ASP A 228 3.48 19.16 19.03
N VAL A 229 4.26 18.67 19.99
CA VAL A 229 4.19 17.28 20.44
C VAL A 229 3.98 17.22 21.94
N VAL A 230 2.97 16.46 22.34
CA VAL A 230 2.65 16.22 23.75
C VAL A 230 2.77 14.73 24.09
N GLY A 231 3.14 14.42 25.32
CA GLY A 231 3.20 13.08 25.87
C GLY A 231 1.94 12.81 26.68
N CYS A 232 1.27 11.68 26.40
CA CYS A 232 0.07 11.27 27.11
C CYS A 232 0.44 10.37 28.30
N PHE A 233 -0.20 10.60 29.45
CA PHE A 233 -0.02 9.80 30.66
C PHE A 233 -1.18 8.83 30.93
N ASP A 234 -2.29 9.00 30.21
CA ASP A 234 -3.46 8.12 30.25
C ASP A 234 -3.80 7.59 28.85
N ASP A 235 -4.60 6.52 28.81
CA ASP A 235 -4.96 5.85 27.56
C ASP A 235 -5.78 6.76 26.62
N ASP A 236 -6.61 7.64 27.18
CA ASP A 236 -7.44 8.58 26.43
C ASP A 236 -6.71 9.88 26.03
N CYS A 237 -5.46 10.06 26.49
CA CYS A 237 -4.71 11.31 26.36
C CYS A 237 -5.49 12.55 26.87
N LYS A 238 -6.24 12.42 27.97
CA LYS A 238 -6.84 13.57 28.67
C LYS A 238 -5.82 14.22 29.62
N SER A 239 -4.89 13.43 30.14
CA SER A 239 -3.77 13.87 30.96
C SER A 239 -2.49 13.84 30.12
N TRP A 240 -1.97 15.02 29.78
CA TRP A 240 -0.79 15.15 28.94
C TRP A 240 0.06 16.36 29.32
N GLU A 241 1.35 16.30 28.96
CA GLU A 241 2.30 17.41 29.08
C GLU A 241 2.99 17.69 27.74
N PRO A 242 3.34 18.96 27.46
CA PRO A 242 4.08 19.31 26.25
C PRO A 242 5.50 18.74 26.32
N LEU A 243 5.88 17.96 25.31
CA LEU A 243 7.26 17.51 25.12
C LEU A 243 8.07 18.57 24.38
N VAL A 244 7.47 19.16 23.35
CA VAL A 244 8.06 20.25 22.57
C VAL A 244 6.96 21.06 21.90
N LEU A 245 7.18 22.36 21.77
CA LEU A 245 6.22 23.31 21.20
C LEU A 245 6.84 24.04 20.01
N ASN A 246 5.99 24.43 19.07
CA ASN A 246 6.33 25.23 17.89
C ASN A 246 7.47 24.64 17.05
N CYS A 247 7.51 23.31 16.88
CA CYS A 247 8.40 22.70 15.92
C CYS A 247 8.06 23.23 14.53
N GLN A 248 9.06 23.74 13.84
CA GLN A 248 8.90 24.30 12.50
C GLN A 248 9.47 23.32 11.48
N TYR A 249 8.73 23.09 10.40
CA TYR A 249 9.27 22.53 9.17
C TYR A 249 9.53 23.73 8.26
N SER A 250 10.71 23.83 7.64
CA SER A 250 11.12 24.98 6.81
C SER A 250 11.95 24.56 5.59
N GLU A 251 12.08 25.43 4.58
CA GLU A 251 13.01 25.18 3.47
C GLU A 251 14.47 25.52 3.84
N ASP A 252 14.64 26.33 4.89
CA ASP A 252 15.89 27.02 5.20
C ASP A 252 16.81 26.27 6.19
N GLU A 253 16.26 25.39 7.04
CA GLU A 253 17.03 24.79 8.14
C GLU A 253 17.95 23.63 7.75
N SER A 254 17.68 22.96 6.63
CA SER A 254 18.58 21.98 6.03
C SER A 254 17.99 21.55 4.69
N ASN A 255 18.81 21.41 3.65
CA ASN A 255 18.40 20.74 2.40
C ASN A 255 18.07 19.23 2.60
N GLU A 256 17.81 18.82 3.84
CA GLU A 256 17.50 17.45 4.24
C GLU A 256 15.98 17.31 4.35
N ALA A 257 15.45 16.24 3.76
CA ALA A 257 14.01 15.99 3.75
C ALA A 257 13.41 15.81 5.16
N GLU A 258 14.24 15.35 6.11
CA GLU A 258 13.90 15.12 7.51
C GLU A 258 14.45 16.25 8.40
N GLN A 259 13.59 16.82 9.25
CA GLN A 259 13.96 17.88 10.18
C GLN A 259 13.64 17.47 11.61
N PHE A 260 14.59 17.74 12.51
CA PHE A 260 14.53 17.35 13.92
C PHE A 260 14.08 18.51 14.78
N CYS A 261 13.19 18.21 15.73
CA CYS A 261 12.80 19.11 16.79
C CYS A 261 13.23 18.48 18.12
N ASN A 262 14.24 19.09 18.75
CA ASN A 262 14.85 18.56 19.97
C ASN A 262 13.97 18.85 21.19
N ILE A 263 13.88 17.85 22.07
CA ILE A 263 13.20 17.99 23.36
C ILE A 263 14.25 18.44 24.37
N SER A 264 13.90 19.37 25.25
CA SER A 264 14.82 19.86 26.27
C SER A 264 15.29 18.69 27.16
N PRO A 265 16.61 18.50 27.36
CA PRO A 265 17.12 17.42 28.21
C PRO A 265 16.74 17.62 29.68
N ASP A 266 16.50 18.86 30.08
CA ASP A 266 16.09 19.27 31.43
C ASP A 266 14.60 19.01 31.70
N LEU A 267 13.84 18.63 30.66
CA LEU A 267 12.45 18.25 30.81
C LEU A 267 12.37 16.93 31.60
N ASP A 268 11.85 17.01 32.82
CA ASP A 268 11.64 15.87 33.71
C ASP A 268 10.31 15.19 33.42
N VAL A 269 10.25 14.52 32.27
CA VAL A 269 9.09 13.71 31.87
C VAL A 269 9.32 12.22 32.19
N PRO A 270 8.29 11.51 32.67
CA PRO A 270 8.36 10.06 32.87
C PRO A 270 8.47 9.35 31.51
N LEU A 271 8.61 8.03 31.55
CA LEU A 271 8.61 7.25 30.30
C LEU A 271 7.24 7.36 29.62
N ILE A 272 7.26 7.77 28.36
CA ILE A 272 6.08 8.00 27.53
C ILE A 272 5.85 6.79 26.63
N GLY A 273 4.63 6.26 26.65
CA GLY A 273 4.18 5.20 25.74
C GLY A 273 3.25 5.69 24.63
N LYS A 274 2.71 6.91 24.73
CA LYS A 274 1.79 7.49 23.77
C LYS A 274 2.06 8.98 23.59
N VAL A 275 2.07 9.45 22.36
CA VAL A 275 2.30 10.86 22.02
C VAL A 275 1.23 11.39 21.07
N GLN A 276 1.03 12.71 21.06
CA GLN A 276 0.19 13.39 20.09
C GLN A 276 0.96 14.47 19.36
N PHE A 277 1.00 14.35 18.03
CA PHE A 277 1.39 15.43 17.15
C PHE A 277 0.16 16.31 16.90
N ARG A 278 0.29 17.60 17.19
CA ARG A 278 -0.79 18.59 17.05
C ARG A 278 -0.36 19.62 16.03
N PHE A 279 -0.84 19.48 14.81
CA PHE A 279 -0.44 20.35 13.70
C PHE A 279 -1.22 21.67 13.79
N ARG A 280 -0.49 22.78 13.85
CA ARG A 280 -1.04 24.12 14.08
C ARG A 280 -1.28 24.86 12.78
N GLU A 281 -0.30 24.84 11.90
CA GLU A 281 -0.31 25.55 10.62
C GLU A 281 0.25 24.63 9.53
N ASN A 282 -0.31 24.71 8.33
CA ASN A 282 0.25 24.13 7.11
C ASN A 282 0.77 25.26 6.19
N TYR A 283 1.40 24.91 5.07
CA TYR A 283 1.96 25.88 4.13
C TYR A 283 0.91 26.62 3.27
N GLY A 284 -0.39 26.36 3.47
CA GLY A 284 -1.49 27.19 2.97
C GLY A 284 -2.39 26.54 1.92
N HIS A 285 -3.28 27.36 1.33
CA HIS A 285 -4.19 27.12 0.19
C HIS A 285 -5.16 25.93 0.24
N THR A 286 -5.01 24.99 1.17
CA THR A 286 -5.89 23.84 1.31
C THR A 286 -6.30 23.69 2.77
N ARG A 287 -7.56 23.29 3.01
CA ARG A 287 -8.03 22.89 4.36
C ARG A 287 -7.43 21.55 4.81
N LYS A 288 -6.55 20.95 3.99
CA LYS A 288 -6.08 19.58 4.13
C LYS A 288 -4.64 19.61 4.64
N THR A 289 -4.38 18.90 5.73
CA THR A 289 -3.01 18.68 6.24
C THR A 289 -2.62 17.25 5.91
N CYS A 290 -1.43 17.06 5.32
CA CYS A 290 -0.89 15.79 4.87
C CYS A 290 0.49 15.55 5.49
N VAL A 291 0.62 14.45 6.23
CA VAL A 291 1.82 14.08 7.00
C VAL A 291 2.40 12.81 6.41
N ASN A 292 3.66 12.83 5.96
CA ASN A 292 4.28 11.68 5.29
C ASN A 292 4.96 10.71 6.26
N LEU A 293 5.85 11.19 7.12
CA LEU A 293 6.57 10.36 8.07
C LEU A 293 6.93 11.17 9.32
N VAL A 294 6.62 10.61 10.48
CA VAL A 294 7.00 11.16 11.79
C VAL A 294 7.77 10.13 12.57
N ARG A 295 8.77 10.58 13.33
CA ARG A 295 9.56 9.71 14.20
C ARG A 295 9.66 10.29 15.60
N VAL A 296 9.78 9.41 16.58
CA VAL A 296 9.94 9.76 17.99
C VAL A 296 11.15 9.04 18.52
N TYR A 297 12.20 9.79 18.82
CA TYR A 297 13.46 9.23 19.24
C TYR A 297 13.57 9.18 20.74
N GLY A 298 14.09 8.07 21.24
CA GLY A 298 14.50 7.89 22.62
C GLY A 298 15.83 7.14 22.71
N GLU A 299 16.41 7.14 23.90
CA GLU A 299 17.60 6.35 24.20
C GLU A 299 17.24 5.02 24.84
N THR A 300 17.92 3.95 24.42
CA THR A 300 17.75 2.62 25.00
C THR A 300 19.10 1.99 25.34
N ARG A 301 19.10 1.11 26.34
CA ARG A 301 20.31 0.38 26.77
C ARG A 301 20.64 -0.83 25.89
N LYS A 302 19.72 -1.27 25.04
CA LYS A 302 19.87 -2.47 24.21
C LYS A 302 19.41 -2.14 22.79
N PRO A 303 20.21 -2.46 21.76
CA PRO A 303 19.79 -2.27 20.39
C PRO A 303 18.59 -3.17 20.10
N LEU A 304 17.56 -2.62 19.45
CA LEU A 304 16.46 -3.43 18.97
C LEU A 304 16.80 -3.92 17.57
N LYS A 305 16.78 -5.25 17.44
CA LYS A 305 16.91 -5.91 16.15
C LYS A 305 15.55 -6.50 15.78
N MET A 306 15.11 -6.20 14.57
CA MET A 306 14.00 -6.93 13.96
C MET A 306 14.42 -8.38 13.73
N LYS A 307 13.45 -9.30 13.78
CA LYS A 307 13.71 -10.69 13.45
C LYS A 307 13.72 -10.84 11.94
N LYS A 308 14.88 -11.17 11.37
CA LYS A 308 14.98 -11.50 9.95
C LYS A 308 14.43 -12.91 9.69
N HIS A 309 13.68 -13.09 8.60
CA HIS A 309 13.16 -14.40 8.22
C HIS A 309 14.23 -15.26 7.52
N LEU A 310 14.17 -16.59 7.67
CA LEU A 310 15.23 -17.51 7.22
C LEU A 310 15.36 -17.64 5.69
N ASN A 311 14.41 -17.10 4.92
CA ASN A 311 14.33 -17.23 3.44
C ASN A 311 14.18 -15.88 2.73
N SER A 312 14.68 -14.78 3.32
CA SER A 312 14.46 -13.42 2.82
C SER A 312 14.84 -13.25 1.34
N GLU A 313 16.02 -13.72 0.93
CA GLU A 313 16.56 -13.54 -0.42
C GLU A 313 15.65 -14.17 -1.50
N LYS A 314 15.20 -15.41 -1.28
CA LYS A 314 14.28 -16.07 -2.21
C LYS A 314 12.94 -15.33 -2.29
N THR A 315 12.41 -14.90 -1.15
CA THR A 315 11.15 -14.14 -1.10
C THR A 315 11.26 -12.82 -1.86
N CYS A 316 12.35 -12.07 -1.69
CA CYS A 316 12.57 -10.81 -2.40
C CYS A 316 12.73 -11.02 -3.91
N ALA A 317 13.52 -12.02 -4.33
CA ALA A 317 13.72 -12.35 -5.74
C ALA A 317 12.41 -12.78 -6.43
N ASP A 318 11.61 -13.64 -5.78
CA ASP A 318 10.31 -14.07 -6.29
C ASP A 318 9.35 -12.88 -6.43
N LEU A 319 9.28 -12.01 -5.41
CA LEU A 319 8.43 -10.81 -5.42
C LEU A 319 8.80 -9.86 -6.56
N LYS A 320 10.10 -9.58 -6.74
CA LYS A 320 10.61 -8.77 -7.84
C LYS A 320 10.23 -9.36 -9.19
N TRP A 321 10.44 -10.66 -9.36
CA TRP A 321 10.11 -11.34 -10.61
C TRP A 321 8.60 -11.26 -10.89
N TYR A 322 7.76 -11.50 -9.89
CA TYR A 322 6.31 -11.38 -10.04
C TYR A 322 5.89 -9.96 -10.40
N TYR A 323 6.44 -8.93 -9.75
CA TYR A 323 6.12 -7.54 -10.04
C TYR A 323 6.32 -7.20 -11.53
N HIS A 324 7.48 -7.57 -12.09
CA HIS A 324 7.83 -7.23 -13.47
C HIS A 324 7.26 -8.17 -14.53
N ASN A 325 6.97 -9.43 -14.19
CA ASN A 325 6.60 -10.45 -15.18
C ASN A 325 5.16 -10.96 -15.05
N SER A 326 4.51 -10.79 -13.89
CA SER A 326 3.19 -11.36 -13.65
C SER A 326 2.41 -10.62 -12.56
N TYR A 327 1.62 -9.62 -12.98
CA TYR A 327 0.73 -8.88 -12.08
C TYR A 327 -0.16 -9.80 -11.23
N ILE A 328 -0.72 -10.86 -11.81
CA ILE A 328 -1.58 -11.80 -11.09
C ILE A 328 -0.78 -12.50 -9.99
N LYS A 329 0.41 -13.04 -10.28
CA LYS A 329 1.21 -13.67 -9.22
C LYS A 329 1.62 -12.65 -8.15
N TYR A 330 1.97 -11.44 -8.55
CA TYR A 330 2.35 -10.37 -7.62
C TYR A 330 1.18 -10.00 -6.70
N ALA A 331 -0.02 -9.80 -7.26
CA ALA A 331 -1.22 -9.44 -6.51
C ALA A 331 -1.62 -10.51 -5.47
N TRP A 332 -1.32 -11.79 -5.73
CA TRP A 332 -1.75 -12.91 -4.89
C TRP A 332 -0.68 -13.41 -3.91
N THR A 333 0.57 -12.94 -4.06
CA THR A 333 1.67 -13.27 -3.15
C THR A 333 1.44 -12.58 -1.81
N ASP A 334 1.72 -13.29 -0.72
CA ASP A 334 1.75 -12.71 0.63
C ASP A 334 2.89 -11.70 0.71
N LYS A 335 2.53 -10.45 0.55
CA LYS A 335 3.40 -9.28 0.63
C LYS A 335 2.68 -8.29 1.52
N ASN A 336 3.40 -7.49 2.27
CA ASN A 336 2.92 -6.28 2.90
C ASN A 336 4.16 -5.49 3.31
N CYS A 337 3.99 -4.27 3.80
CA CYS A 337 5.14 -3.46 4.19
C CYS A 337 5.99 -4.15 5.28
N SER A 338 5.40 -4.86 6.25
CA SER A 338 6.20 -5.59 7.26
C SER A 338 7.08 -6.65 6.62
N ILE A 339 6.52 -7.52 5.78
CA ILE A 339 7.26 -8.58 5.08
C ILE A 339 8.38 -7.99 4.23
N LEU A 340 8.12 -6.94 3.47
CA LEU A 340 9.11 -6.35 2.57
C LEU A 340 10.29 -5.73 3.32
N TYR A 341 10.01 -4.95 4.38
CA TYR A 341 11.03 -4.23 5.11
C TYR A 341 11.79 -5.11 6.11
N GLU A 342 11.13 -6.05 6.80
CA GLU A 342 11.81 -7.01 7.70
C GLU A 342 12.79 -7.93 6.96
N ASN A 343 12.52 -8.19 5.67
CA ASN A 343 13.37 -9.01 4.80
C ASN A 343 14.39 -8.20 3.99
N GLU A 344 14.43 -6.87 4.14
CA GLU A 344 15.34 -5.97 3.43
C GLU A 344 15.18 -6.00 1.89
N CYS A 345 13.98 -6.34 1.40
CA CYS A 345 13.71 -6.52 -0.03
C CYS A 345 13.80 -5.23 -0.86
N CYS A 346 13.73 -4.05 -0.22
CA CYS A 346 13.70 -2.77 -0.93
C CYS A 346 14.99 -2.46 -1.70
N SER A 347 16.10 -3.13 -1.36
CA SER A 347 17.35 -3.06 -2.12
C SER A 347 17.24 -3.75 -3.47
N GLU A 348 16.43 -4.81 -3.56
CA GLU A 348 16.23 -5.59 -4.78
C GLU A 348 15.06 -5.04 -5.63
N CYS A 349 13.98 -4.60 -4.97
CA CYS A 349 12.76 -4.07 -5.59
C CYS A 349 12.28 -2.80 -4.85
N PRO A 350 12.87 -1.63 -5.12
CA PRO A 350 12.45 -0.38 -4.47
C PRO A 350 11.00 0.00 -4.80
N GLU A 351 10.55 -0.28 -6.01
CA GLU A 351 9.16 -0.07 -6.44
C GLU A 351 8.15 -0.90 -5.63
N CYS A 352 8.51 -2.12 -5.23
CA CYS A 352 7.67 -2.94 -4.35
C CYS A 352 7.43 -2.28 -2.98
N CYS A 353 8.45 -1.59 -2.45
CA CYS A 353 8.35 -0.89 -1.17
C CYS A 353 7.66 0.48 -1.28
N GLN A 354 7.67 1.09 -2.46
CA GLN A 354 6.91 2.30 -2.74
C GLN A 354 5.40 2.01 -2.80
N GLU A 355 4.99 0.92 -3.44
CA GLU A 355 3.58 0.56 -3.60
C GLU A 355 2.96 -0.10 -2.35
N CYS A 356 3.79 -0.64 -1.43
CA CYS A 356 3.34 -1.56 -0.38
C CYS A 356 2.14 -1.07 0.43
N LEU A 357 1.26 -2.01 0.81
CA LEU A 357 0.19 -1.80 1.76
C LEU A 357 0.53 -2.48 3.10
N ILE A 358 0.01 -1.94 4.19
CA ILE A 358 0.12 -2.56 5.53
C ILE A 358 -0.65 -3.89 5.58
N HIS A 359 -1.75 -3.96 4.83
CA HIS A 359 -2.61 -5.12 4.72
C HIS A 359 -2.88 -5.36 3.25
N ASP A 360 -2.20 -6.35 2.69
CA ASP A 360 -2.52 -6.88 1.37
C ASP A 360 -3.44 -8.10 1.50
N TYR A 361 -4.09 -8.39 0.39
CA TYR A 361 -4.98 -9.52 0.28
C TYR A 361 -4.18 -10.82 0.09
N ASN A 362 -4.27 -11.72 1.06
CA ASN A 362 -3.64 -13.03 0.95
C ASN A 362 -4.42 -13.89 -0.06
N GLY A 363 -3.76 -14.30 -1.15
CA GLY A 363 -4.34 -15.18 -2.15
C GLY A 363 -4.89 -16.48 -1.56
N ALA A 364 -4.24 -17.05 -0.54
CA ALA A 364 -4.73 -18.24 0.16
C ALA A 364 -6.05 -17.99 0.90
N THR A 365 -6.18 -16.83 1.55
CA THR A 365 -7.42 -16.41 2.22
C THR A 365 -8.55 -16.23 1.21
N PHE A 366 -8.28 -15.65 0.03
CA PHE A 366 -9.28 -15.54 -1.01
C PHE A 366 -9.74 -16.88 -1.54
N ILE A 367 -8.80 -17.78 -1.87
CA ILE A 367 -9.12 -19.13 -2.38
C ILE A 367 -9.99 -19.86 -1.37
N PHE A 368 -9.67 -19.74 -0.08
CA PHE A 368 -10.48 -20.30 0.99
C PHE A 368 -11.91 -19.76 0.97
N TYR A 369 -12.10 -18.44 0.90
CA TYR A 369 -13.45 -17.84 0.81
C TYR A 369 -14.19 -18.26 -0.47
N CYS A 370 -13.54 -18.24 -1.63
CA CYS A 370 -14.11 -18.69 -2.90
C CYS A 370 -14.57 -20.15 -2.83
N PHE A 371 -13.76 -21.02 -2.20
CA PHE A 371 -14.11 -22.42 -1.98
C PHE A 371 -15.37 -22.56 -1.11
N TRP A 372 -15.47 -21.82 -0.01
CA TRP A 372 -16.66 -21.84 0.86
C TRP A 372 -17.91 -21.31 0.17
N VAL A 373 -17.79 -20.25 -0.63
CA VAL A 373 -18.91 -19.71 -1.41
C VAL A 373 -19.38 -20.73 -2.45
N LEU A 374 -18.46 -21.41 -3.13
CA LEU A 374 -18.78 -22.52 -4.05
C LEU A 374 -19.45 -23.70 -3.32
N LEU A 375 -18.95 -24.08 -2.15
CA LEU A 375 -19.56 -25.16 -1.35
C LEU A 375 -20.99 -24.79 -0.92
N ALA A 376 -21.18 -23.56 -0.45
CA ALA A 376 -22.49 -23.04 -0.03
C ALA A 376 -23.47 -22.98 -1.21
N SER A 377 -23.03 -22.53 -2.40
CA SER A 377 -23.89 -22.48 -3.59
C SER A 377 -24.28 -23.89 -4.06
N LEU A 378 -23.36 -24.86 -4.01
CA LEU A 378 -23.67 -26.27 -4.30
C LEU A 378 -24.64 -26.88 -3.30
N LEU A 379 -24.51 -26.58 -2.01
CA LEU A 379 -25.45 -27.02 -0.98
C LEU A 379 -26.84 -26.41 -1.18
N LEU A 380 -26.93 -25.12 -1.48
CA LEU A 380 -28.20 -24.44 -1.78
C LEU A 380 -28.86 -25.02 -3.04
N LEU A 381 -28.09 -25.32 -4.08
CA LEU A 381 -28.58 -26.00 -5.27
C LEU A 381 -29.11 -27.40 -4.94
N HIS A 382 -28.39 -28.17 -4.13
CA HIS A 382 -28.83 -29.49 -3.69
C HIS A 382 -30.13 -29.43 -2.87
N ILE A 383 -30.24 -28.47 -1.94
CA ILE A 383 -31.46 -28.23 -1.15
C ILE A 383 -32.63 -27.83 -2.08
N TYR A 384 -32.39 -26.93 -3.02
CA TYR A 384 -33.40 -26.51 -4.00
C TYR A 384 -33.92 -27.69 -4.84
N LEU A 385 -33.01 -28.53 -5.34
CA LEU A 385 -33.36 -29.74 -6.05
C LEU A 385 -34.12 -30.72 -5.15
N PHE A 386 -33.68 -30.92 -3.91
CA PHE A 386 -34.30 -31.85 -2.96
C PHE A 386 -35.68 -31.40 -2.48
N ILE A 387 -35.95 -30.10 -2.37
CA ILE A 387 -37.30 -29.57 -2.03
C ILE A 387 -38.24 -29.68 -3.23
N ARG A 388 -37.76 -29.40 -4.45
CA ARG A 388 -38.58 -29.52 -5.65
C ARG A 388 -38.84 -30.96 -6.08
N TYR A 389 -37.93 -31.90 -5.79
CA TYR A 389 -38.08 -33.31 -6.18
C TYR A 389 -39.36 -33.99 -5.65
N PRO A 390 -39.72 -33.89 -4.35
CA PRO A 390 -40.94 -34.50 -3.80
C PRO A 390 -42.21 -33.72 -4.18
N ALA A 391 -42.15 -32.38 -4.31
CA ALA A 391 -43.27 -31.59 -4.84
C ALA A 391 -43.60 -32.00 -6.29
N TYR A 392 -42.57 -32.26 -7.09
CA TYR A 392 -42.69 -32.74 -8.46
C TYR A 392 -43.19 -34.20 -8.53
N ARG A 393 -42.74 -35.07 -7.62
CA ARG A 393 -43.21 -36.46 -7.51
C ARG A 393 -44.68 -36.59 -7.08
N ARG A 394 -45.23 -35.56 -6.44
CA ARG A 394 -46.64 -35.48 -6.03
C ARG A 394 -47.51 -35.00 -7.20
N TRP A 395 -47.04 -34.03 -7.98
CA TRP A 395 -47.73 -33.51 -9.16
C TRP A 395 -47.78 -34.48 -10.36
N CYS A 396 -46.82 -35.40 -10.50
CA CYS A 396 -46.88 -36.46 -11.53
C CYS A 396 -47.70 -37.71 -11.13
N ARG A 397 -48.30 -37.71 -9.93
CA ARG A 397 -49.13 -38.82 -9.42
C ARG A 397 -50.63 -38.53 -9.46
N GLU A 398 -50.99 -37.27 -9.74
CA GLU A 398 -52.29 -36.82 -10.25
C GLU A 398 -52.21 -36.78 -11.79
#